data_AF-A0A6A6GS72-F1
#
_entry.id   AF-A0A6A6GS72-F1
#
_cell.length_a   1.000
_cell.length_b   1.000
_cell.length_c   1.000
_cell.angle_alpha   90.00
_cell.angle_beta   90.00
_cell.angle_gamma   90.00
#
_symmetry.space_group_name_H-M   'P 1'
#
loop_
_entity.id
_entity.type
_entity.pdbx_description
1 polymer ?
#
loop_
_entity_poly.entity_id
_entity_poly.type
_entity_poly.pdbx_seq_one_letter_code
_entity_poly.pdbx_strand_id
1 'polypeptide(L)'
;MSAQNSAGIQTLLDAEREAQKIVQKAREYRTKRVKDARSEAQKEIEDYRKQKEEEYKAFEKEHSSGNQKAEDDANKDTEEKLKEIKGIGDKQGSKVIDDLLKAVFDVKPEVPDRIEAPA
;
A
#
# COMPACT_ATOMS: atom_id res chain seq x y z
N MET A 1 15.46 -84.94 26.30
CA MET A 1 16.00 -83.63 26.71
C MET A 1 16.30 -82.74 25.49
N SER A 2 15.36 -82.57 24.55
CA SER A 2 15.57 -81.79 23.31
C SER A 2 14.44 -80.77 23.03
N ALA A 3 13.22 -81.06 23.48
CA ALA A 3 12.07 -80.16 23.31
C ALA A 3 12.13 -78.88 24.18
N GLN A 4 12.84 -78.89 25.31
CA GLN A 4 13.05 -77.69 26.14
C GLN A 4 14.01 -76.68 25.50
N ASN A 5 14.96 -77.14 24.66
CA ASN A 5 15.89 -76.25 23.96
C ASN A 5 15.20 -75.52 22.79
N SER A 6 14.27 -76.17 22.08
CA SER A 6 13.55 -75.52 20.98
C SER A 6 12.52 -74.50 21.47
N ALA A 7 11.83 -74.75 22.59
CA ALA A 7 10.87 -73.82 23.17
C ALA A 7 11.52 -72.53 23.68
N GLY A 8 12.69 -72.63 24.35
CA GLY A 8 13.42 -71.45 24.83
C GLY A 8 13.96 -70.57 23.69
N ILE A 9 14.48 -71.18 22.63
CA ILE A 9 14.94 -70.46 21.43
C ILE A 9 13.78 -69.74 20.75
N GLN A 10 12.60 -70.36 20.65
CA GLN A 10 11.43 -69.74 20.04
C GLN A 10 11.00 -68.48 20.80
N THR A 11 10.96 -68.54 22.13
CA THR A 11 10.65 -67.37 22.98
C THR A 11 11.65 -66.24 22.79
N LEU A 12 12.95 -66.55 22.64
CA LEU A 12 13.98 -65.54 22.38
C LEU A 12 13.82 -64.89 21.00
N LEU A 13 13.49 -65.67 19.97
CA LEU A 13 13.24 -65.16 18.62
C LEU A 13 11.99 -64.25 18.58
N ASP A 14 10.93 -64.60 19.31
CA ASP A 14 9.74 -63.78 19.39
C ASP A 14 9.99 -62.48 20.17
N ALA A 15 10.76 -62.55 21.27
CA ALA A 15 11.22 -61.36 21.98
C ALA A 15 12.11 -60.45 21.12
N GLU A 16 12.99 -61.01 20.28
CA GLU A 16 13.80 -60.25 19.33
C GLU A 16 12.93 -59.52 18.30
N ARG A 17 11.91 -60.20 17.75
CA ARG A 17 10.96 -59.58 16.82
C ARG A 17 10.17 -58.45 17.46
N GLU A 18 9.73 -58.61 18.71
CA GLU A 18 9.03 -57.56 19.44
C GLU A 18 9.94 -56.36 19.72
N ALA A 19 11.18 -56.60 20.16
CA ALA A 19 12.17 -55.54 20.37
C ALA A 19 12.44 -54.77 19.06
N GLN A 20 12.61 -55.46 17.94
CA GLN A 20 12.78 -54.84 16.63
C GLN A 20 11.57 -53.97 16.24
N LYS A 21 10.34 -54.46 16.46
CA LYS A 21 9.12 -53.69 16.21
C LYS A 21 9.04 -52.43 17.06
N ILE A 22 9.43 -52.49 18.34
CA ILE A 22 9.46 -51.34 19.25
C ILE A 22 10.44 -50.29 18.73
N VAL A 23 11.65 -50.70 18.35
CA VAL A 23 12.68 -49.80 17.81
C VAL A 23 12.22 -49.17 16.50
N GLN A 24 11.58 -49.94 15.61
CA GLN A 24 11.09 -49.43 14.33
C GLN A 24 9.96 -48.40 14.53
N LYS A 25 8.99 -48.68 15.40
CA LYS A 25 7.95 -47.71 15.78
C LYS A 25 8.54 -46.43 16.36
N ALA A 26 9.57 -46.53 17.21
CA ALA A 26 10.23 -45.36 17.77
C ALA A 26 10.93 -44.51 16.70
N ARG A 27 11.56 -45.14 15.70
CA ARG A 27 12.18 -44.44 14.56
C ARG A 27 11.14 -43.75 13.69
N GLU A 28 10.05 -44.43 13.36
CA GLU A 28 8.93 -43.87 12.59
C GLU A 28 8.28 -42.70 13.32
N TYR A 29 8.03 -42.84 14.62
CA TYR A 29 7.50 -41.76 15.45
C TYR A 29 8.42 -40.54 15.46
N ARG A 30 9.73 -40.73 15.60
CA ARG A 30 10.71 -39.63 15.53
C ARG A 30 10.65 -38.91 14.18
N THR A 31 10.67 -39.66 13.08
CA THR A 31 10.62 -39.09 11.73
C THR A 31 9.31 -38.34 11.49
N LYS A 32 8.18 -38.91 11.93
CA LYS A 32 6.87 -38.26 11.85
C LYS A 32 6.86 -36.95 12.63
N ARG A 33 7.33 -36.95 13.87
CA ARG A 33 7.36 -35.75 14.73
C ARG A 33 8.23 -34.63 14.14
N VAL A 34 9.35 -34.96 13.50
CA VAL A 34 10.18 -33.97 12.78
C VAL A 34 9.45 -33.39 11.57
N LYS A 35 8.71 -34.23 10.82
CA LYS A 35 7.92 -33.78 9.67
C LYS A 35 6.76 -32.89 10.10
N ASP A 36 6.05 -33.29 11.15
CA ASP A 36 4.92 -32.55 11.71
C ASP A 36 5.38 -31.17 12.21
N ALA A 37 6.48 -31.10 12.98
CA ALA A 37 7.06 -29.84 13.43
C ALA A 37 7.45 -28.89 12.28
N ARG A 38 8.00 -29.43 11.17
CA ARG A 38 8.29 -28.63 9.98
C ARG A 38 7.01 -28.10 9.31
N SER A 39 5.98 -28.94 9.21
CA SER A 39 4.71 -28.54 8.62
C SER A 39 3.97 -27.51 9.48
N GLU A 40 4.03 -27.63 10.79
CA GLU A 40 3.45 -26.67 11.74
C GLU A 40 4.16 -25.32 11.64
N ALA A 41 5.50 -25.31 11.66
CA ALA A 41 6.28 -24.09 11.48
C ALA A 41 5.99 -23.41 10.13
N GLN A 42 5.86 -24.17 9.04
CA GLN A 42 5.49 -23.62 7.73
C GLN A 42 4.09 -22.98 7.75
N LYS A 43 3.10 -23.63 8.38
CA LYS A 43 1.77 -23.05 8.54
C LYS A 43 1.79 -21.76 9.34
N GLU A 44 2.52 -21.73 10.45
CA GLU A 44 2.63 -20.54 11.30
C GLU A 44 3.30 -19.37 10.56
N ILE A 45 4.33 -19.66 9.74
CA ILE A 45 4.96 -18.65 8.88
C ILE A 45 3.98 -18.13 7.82
N GLU A 46 3.20 -19.01 7.18
CA GLU A 46 2.20 -18.61 6.19
C GLU A 46 1.09 -17.76 6.79
N ASP A 47 0.61 -18.12 7.98
CA ASP A 47 -0.42 -17.37 8.69
C ASP A 47 0.11 -16.00 9.14
N TYR A 48 1.34 -15.94 9.67
CA TYR A 48 1.98 -14.67 9.99
C TYR A 48 2.17 -13.79 8.75
N ARG A 49 2.57 -14.38 7.62
CA ARG A 49 2.72 -13.66 6.35
C ARG A 49 1.38 -13.10 5.88
N LYS A 50 0.30 -13.88 5.94
CA LYS A 50 -1.05 -13.42 5.60
C LYS A 50 -1.50 -12.27 6.49
N GLN A 51 -1.33 -12.39 7.80
CA GLN A 51 -1.64 -11.30 8.74
C GLN A 51 -0.89 -10.02 8.39
N LYS A 52 0.42 -10.10 8.12
CA LYS A 52 1.21 -8.93 7.74
C LYS A 52 0.82 -8.35 6.39
N GLU A 53 0.42 -9.19 5.43
CA GLU A 53 -0.06 -8.73 4.13
C GLU A 53 -1.43 -8.05 4.24
N GLU A 54 -2.32 -8.56 5.11
CA GLU A 54 -3.60 -7.92 5.43
C GLU A 54 -3.41 -6.58 6.13
N GLU A 55 -2.54 -6.50 7.14
CA GLU A 55 -2.16 -5.24 7.79
C GLU A 55 -1.58 -4.25 6.77
N TYR A 56 -0.69 -4.70 5.89
CA TYR A 56 -0.10 -3.86 4.86
C TYR A 56 -1.15 -3.34 3.88
N LYS A 57 -2.06 -4.19 3.38
CA LYS A 57 -3.15 -3.77 2.49
C LYS A 57 -4.12 -2.83 3.16
N ALA A 58 -4.42 -3.03 4.45
CA ALA A 58 -5.24 -2.13 5.23
C ALA A 58 -4.56 -0.76 5.37
N PHE A 59 -3.27 -0.75 5.72
CA PHE A 59 -2.46 0.46 5.81
C PHE A 59 -2.38 1.19 4.45
N GLU A 60 -2.15 0.45 3.36
CA GLU A 60 -2.11 0.98 1.99
C GLU A 60 -3.46 1.58 1.61
N LYS A 61 -4.58 0.92 1.91
CA LYS A 61 -5.91 1.45 1.64
C LYS A 61 -6.21 2.71 2.45
N GLU A 62 -5.80 2.74 3.71
CA GLU A 62 -6.00 3.89 4.59
C GLU A 62 -5.14 5.09 4.15
N HIS A 63 -3.88 4.85 3.79
CA HIS A 63 -2.93 5.91 3.41
C HIS A 63 -3.00 6.31 1.93
N SER A 64 -3.44 5.43 1.02
CA SER A 64 -3.71 5.80 -0.38
C SER A 64 -4.85 6.79 -0.50
N SER A 65 -5.78 6.81 0.48
CA SER A 65 -6.87 7.80 0.55
C SER A 65 -6.41 9.21 0.96
N GLY A 66 -5.16 9.35 1.46
CA GLY A 66 -4.61 10.65 1.87
C GLY A 66 -4.52 11.65 0.71
N ASN A 67 -4.12 11.17 -0.47
CA ASN A 67 -4.07 12.03 -1.66
C ASN A 67 -5.46 12.45 -2.11
N GLN A 68 -6.45 11.57 -2.02
CA GLN A 68 -7.80 11.86 -2.49
C GLN A 68 -8.49 12.94 -1.64
N LYS A 69 -8.32 12.88 -0.31
CA LYS A 69 -8.81 13.96 0.57
C LYS A 69 -8.07 15.29 0.33
N ALA A 70 -6.75 15.24 0.17
CA ALA A 70 -5.97 16.44 -0.12
C ALA A 70 -6.36 17.07 -1.49
N GLU A 71 -6.62 16.26 -2.50
CA GLU A 71 -7.14 16.70 -3.80
C GLU A 71 -8.54 17.28 -3.68
N ASP A 72 -9.46 16.62 -2.97
CA ASP A 72 -10.83 17.10 -2.78
C ASP A 72 -10.88 18.44 -2.03
N ASP A 73 -10.06 18.60 -1.00
CA ASP A 73 -9.97 19.85 -0.23
C ASP A 73 -9.32 20.96 -1.08
N ALA A 74 -8.24 20.67 -1.82
CA ALA A 74 -7.63 21.63 -2.74
C ALA A 74 -8.59 22.05 -3.87
N ASN A 75 -9.41 21.12 -4.37
CA ASN A 75 -10.42 21.41 -5.40
C ASN A 75 -11.51 22.34 -4.86
N LYS A 76 -12.01 22.11 -3.64
CA LYS A 76 -12.98 23.01 -2.99
C LYS A 76 -12.43 24.42 -2.81
N ASP A 77 -11.23 24.54 -2.25
CA ASP A 77 -10.57 25.85 -2.06
C ASP A 77 -10.37 26.56 -3.40
N THR A 78 -9.98 25.83 -4.44
CA THR A 78 -9.83 26.37 -5.80
C THR A 78 -11.16 26.85 -6.36
N GLU A 79 -12.25 26.09 -6.19
CA GLU A 79 -13.59 26.50 -6.63
C GLU A 79 -14.07 27.76 -5.91
N GLU A 80 -13.83 27.86 -4.60
CA GLU A 80 -14.15 29.06 -3.82
C GLU A 80 -13.38 30.27 -4.31
N LYS A 81 -12.06 30.13 -4.52
CA LYS A 81 -11.21 31.18 -5.07
C LYS A 81 -11.62 31.58 -6.49
N LEU A 82 -12.01 30.63 -7.34
CA LEU A 82 -12.52 30.92 -8.67
C LEU A 82 -13.83 31.71 -8.63
N LYS A 83 -14.75 31.37 -7.71
CA LYS A 83 -15.99 32.14 -7.51
C LYS A 83 -15.69 33.56 -7.01
N GLU A 84 -14.74 33.70 -6.09
CA GLU A 84 -14.28 35.01 -5.59
C GLU A 84 -13.71 35.87 -6.73
N ILE A 85 -12.79 35.32 -7.53
CA ILE A 85 -12.17 36.01 -8.67
C ILE A 85 -13.22 36.42 -9.71
N LYS A 86 -14.16 35.52 -10.07
CA LYS A 86 -15.25 35.85 -10.98
C LYS A 86 -16.11 36.98 -10.43
N GLY A 87 -16.48 36.93 -9.15
CA GLY A 87 -17.26 37.99 -8.51
C GLY A 87 -16.53 39.34 -8.46
N ILE A 88 -15.21 39.36 -8.28
CA ILE A 88 -14.40 40.58 -8.37
C ILE A 88 -14.37 41.09 -9.81
N GLY A 89 -14.15 40.18 -10.78
CA GLY A 89 -14.15 40.50 -12.21
C GLY A 89 -15.47 41.11 -12.68
N ASP A 90 -16.60 40.57 -12.26
CA ASP A 90 -17.92 41.12 -12.61
C ASP A 90 -18.16 42.52 -12.00
N LYS A 91 -17.66 42.75 -10.77
CA LYS A 91 -17.82 44.04 -10.08
C LYS A 91 -16.90 45.14 -10.62
N GLN A 92 -15.66 44.79 -10.96
CA GLN A 92 -14.64 45.74 -11.40
C GLN A 92 -14.54 45.84 -12.93
N GLY A 93 -15.03 44.83 -13.66
CA GLY A 93 -14.90 44.74 -15.11
C GLY A 93 -15.55 45.91 -15.84
N SER A 94 -16.73 46.36 -15.42
CA SER A 94 -17.39 47.54 -15.99
C SER A 94 -16.55 48.81 -15.85
N LYS A 95 -15.96 49.03 -14.67
CA LYS A 95 -15.07 50.18 -14.43
C LYS A 95 -13.80 50.12 -15.28
N VAL A 96 -13.18 48.94 -15.39
CA VAL A 96 -11.98 48.76 -16.21
C VAL A 96 -12.29 48.98 -17.69
N ILE A 97 -13.44 48.52 -18.19
CA ILE A 97 -13.89 48.77 -19.56
C ILE A 97 -14.07 50.27 -19.78
N ASP A 98 -14.75 50.97 -18.87
CA ASP A 98 -14.97 52.42 -18.99
C ASP A 98 -13.65 53.21 -18.98
N ASP A 99 -12.70 52.83 -18.12
CA ASP A 99 -11.39 53.48 -18.03
C ASP A 99 -10.53 53.21 -19.28
N LEU A 100 -10.58 51.98 -19.83
CA LEU A 100 -9.92 51.64 -21.10
C LEU A 100 -10.53 52.42 -22.27
N LEU A 101 -11.86 52.51 -22.34
CA LEU A 101 -12.54 53.30 -23.38
C LEU A 101 -12.15 54.78 -23.27
N LYS A 102 -12.16 55.36 -22.07
CA LYS A 102 -11.70 56.74 -21.84
C LYS A 102 -10.26 56.94 -22.29
N ALA A 103 -9.34 56.03 -21.94
CA ALA A 103 -7.94 56.14 -22.34
C ALA A 103 -7.75 56.05 -23.88
N VAL A 104 -8.56 55.24 -24.56
CA VAL A 104 -8.52 55.13 -26.03
C VAL A 104 -9.13 56.36 -26.72
N PHE A 105 -10.20 56.92 -26.16
CA PHE A 105 -10.86 58.11 -26.73
C PHE A 105 -10.20 59.45 -26.31
N ASP A 106 -9.41 59.49 -25.23
CA ASP A 106 -8.62 60.65 -24.80
C ASP A 106 -7.33 60.75 -25.61
N VAL A 107 -7.45 61.13 -26.87
CA VAL A 107 -6.29 61.41 -27.73
C VAL A 107 -5.65 62.71 -27.27
N LYS A 108 -4.49 62.59 -26.61
CA LYS A 108 -3.60 63.71 -26.30
C LYS A 108 -2.53 63.82 -27.38
N PRO A 109 -2.71 64.67 -28.40
CA PRO A 109 -1.69 64.89 -29.42
C PRO A 109 -0.50 65.59 -28.78
N GLU A 110 0.60 64.87 -28.61
CA GLU A 110 1.90 65.45 -28.29
C GLU A 110 2.66 65.74 -29.58
N VAL A 111 3.24 66.93 -29.65
CA VAL A 111 4.11 67.33 -30.75
C VAL A 111 5.42 66.55 -30.59
N PRO A 112 5.88 65.80 -31.60
CA PRO A 112 7.17 65.11 -31.51
C PRO A 112 8.31 66.11 -31.28
N ASP A 113 9.25 65.78 -30.41
CA ASP A 113 10.37 66.65 -29.98
C ASP A 113 11.30 67.15 -31.11
N ARG A 114 11.09 66.71 -32.36
CA ARG A 114 11.92 67.05 -33.54
C ARG A 114 11.29 68.07 -34.49
N ILE A 115 10.36 68.91 -34.05
CA ILE A 115 9.83 69.99 -34.90
C ILE A 115 10.53 71.30 -34.49
N GLU A 116 11.67 71.58 -35.12
CA GLU A 116 12.18 72.95 -35.21
C GLU A 116 11.24 73.74 -36.14
N ALA A 117 10.68 74.84 -35.64
CA ALA A 117 9.76 75.68 -36.40
C ALA A 117 10.48 76.29 -37.63
N PRO A 118 9.83 76.39 -38.81
CA PRO A 118 10.43 77.06 -39.95
C PRO A 118 10.60 78.56 -39.65
N ALA A 119 11.81 79.06 -39.89
CA ALA A 119 12.19 80.47 -39.80
C ALA A 119 11.49 81.35 -40.85
#